data_AF-A0A023BYE1-F1
#
_entry.id   AF-A0A023BYE1-F1
#
_cell.length_a   1.000
_cell.length_b   1.000
_cell.length_c   1.000
_cell.angle_alpha   90.00
_cell.angle_beta   90.00
_cell.angle_gamma   90.00
#
_symmetry.space_group_name_H-M   'P 1'
#
loop_
_entity.id
_entity.type
_entity.pdbx_description
1 polymer ?
#
loop_
_entity_poly.entity_id
_entity_poly.type
_entity_poly.pdbx_seq_one_letter_code
_entity_poly.pdbx_strand_id
1 'polypeptide(L)' 'MKRVVIILLVFLVVIWSSFIVWELQITKWEKTITGPAIRVDLVLILPILIGITIYVIDQIITISKRK' A
#
# COMPACT_ATOMS: atom_id res chain seq x y z
N MET A 1 -14.99 17.32 7.37
CA MET A 1 -15.21 15.97 6.78
C MET A 1 -14.57 15.82 5.39
N LYS A 2 -14.91 16.62 4.37
CA LYS A 2 -14.33 16.49 3.01
C LYS A 2 -12.79 16.55 2.97
N ARG A 3 -12.16 17.47 3.72
CA ARG A 3 -10.69 17.58 3.79
C ARG A 3 -10.01 16.31 4.34
N VAL A 4 -10.61 15.67 5.34
CA VAL A 4 -10.05 14.44 5.95
C VAL A 4 -10.10 13.29 4.95
N VAL A 5 -11.21 13.12 4.24
CA VAL A 5 -11.33 12.10 3.18
C VAL A 5 -10.28 12.30 2.08
N ILE A 6 -10.05 13.54 1.65
CA ILE A 6 -9.02 13.85 0.66
C ILE A 6 -7.63 13.46 1.19
N ILE A 7 -7.31 13.79 2.45
CA ILE A 7 -6.03 13.43 3.07
C ILE A 7 -5.86 11.90 3.11
N LEU A 8 -6.90 11.16 3.48
CA LEU A 8 -6.89 9.69 3.52
C LEU A 8 -6.68 9.08 2.12
N LEU A 9 -7.31 9.65 1.09
CA LEU A 9 -7.10 9.22 -0.30
C LEU A 9 -5.68 9.52 -0.79
N VAL A 10 -5.15 10.71 -0.49
CA VAL A 10 -3.76 11.08 -0.82
C VAL A 10 -2.79 10.14 -0.11
N PHE A 11 -3.03 9.83 1.17
CA PHE A 11 -2.25 8.86 1.93
C PHE A 11 -2.23 7.48 1.25
N LEU A 12 -3.39 6.97 0.79
CA LEU A 12 -3.45 5.70 0.05
C LEU A 12 -2.67 5.76 -1.26
N VAL A 13 -2.75 6.87 -2.01
CA VAL A 13 -1.98 7.03 -3.25
C VAL A 13 -0.49 6.99 -2.97
N VAL A 14 -0.02 7.70 -1.92
CA VAL A 14 1.40 7.75 -1.57
C VAL A 14 1.94 6.38 -1.13
N ILE A 15 1.20 5.65 -0.29
CA ILE A 15 1.68 4.36 0.23
C ILE A 15 1.73 3.29 -0.86
N TRP A 16 0.71 3.23 -1.72
CA TRP A 16 0.69 2.31 -2.86
C TRP A 16 1.73 2.66 -3.92
N SER A 17 1.93 3.96 -4.20
CA SER A 17 3.00 4.39 -5.13
C SER A 17 4.38 4.02 -4.60
N SER A 18 4.60 4.16 -3.29
CA SER A 18 5.86 3.77 -2.65
C SER A 18 6.09 2.26 -2.75
N PHE A 19 5.06 1.45 -2.52
CA PHE A 19 5.12 0.00 -2.71
C PHE A 19 5.42 -0.40 -4.16
N ILE A 20 4.81 0.25 -5.15
CA ILE A 20 5.10 0.00 -6.57
C ILE A 20 6.56 0.32 -6.91
N VAL A 21 7.08 1.45 -6.42
CA VAL A 21 8.49 1.82 -6.62
C VAL A 21 9.41 0.76 -6.00
N TRP A 22 9.10 0.28 -4.80
CA TRP A 22 9.83 -0.82 -4.16
C TRP A 22 9.82 -2.09 -5.02
N GLU A 23 8.67 -2.52 -5.50
CA GLU A 23 8.55 -3.70 -6.37
C GLU A 23 9.38 -3.58 -7.64
N LEU A 24 9.43 -2.39 -8.25
CA LEU A 24 10.28 -2.14 -9.41
C LEU A 24 11.77 -2.27 -9.09
N GLN A 25 12.21 -1.85 -7.90
CA GLN A 25 13.60 -2.01 -7.46
C GLN A 25 13.92 -3.48 -7.18
N ILE A 26 13.04 -4.20 -6.49
CA ILE A 26 13.26 -5.63 -6.21
C ILE A 26 13.26 -6.45 -7.49
N THR A 27 12.35 -6.19 -8.43
CA THR A 27 12.34 -6.88 -9.74
C THR A 27 13.65 -6.65 -10.51
N LYS A 28 14.23 -5.44 -10.41
CA LYS A 28 15.55 -5.16 -11.01
C LYS A 28 16.66 -5.91 -10.29
N TRP A 29 16.62 -5.92 -8.96
CA TRP A 29 17.59 -6.62 -8.13
C TRP A 29 17.55 -8.14 -8.35
N GLU A 30 16.36 -8.76 -8.39
CA GLU A 30 16.16 -10.18 -8.69
C GLU A 30 16.81 -10.60 -10.01
N LYS A 31 16.76 -9.75 -11.04
CA LYS A 31 17.42 -10.01 -12.32
C LYS A 31 18.95 -10.04 -12.24
N THR A 32 19.54 -9.54 -11.16
CA THR A 32 21.00 -9.48 -10.97
C THR A 32 21.55 -10.62 -10.10
N ILE A 33 20.68 -11.43 -9.48
CA ILE A 33 21.09 -12.56 -8.62
C ILE A 33 20.81 -13.90 -9.30
N THR A 34 21.79 -14.79 -9.26
CA THR A 34 21.72 -16.17 -9.76
C THR A 34 21.33 -17.12 -8.63
N GLY A 35 20.08 -17.04 -8.17
CA GLY A 35 19.54 -17.95 -7.16
C GLY A 35 18.07 -17.66 -6.85
N PRO A 36 17.34 -18.61 -6.24
CA PRO A 36 15.95 -18.38 -5.86
C PRO A 36 15.87 -17.27 -4.80
N ALA A 37 15.25 -16.14 -5.15
CA ALA A 37 14.98 -15.05 -4.22
C ALA A 37 13.68 -15.36 -3.45
N ILE A 38 13.78 -15.53 -2.13
CA ILE A 38 12.58 -15.65 -1.28
C ILE A 38 12.07 -14.25 -0.99
N ARG A 39 10.85 -13.95 -1.46
CA ARG A 39 10.18 -12.66 -1.30
C ARG A 39 9.47 -12.51 0.04
N VAL A 40 10.26 -12.46 1.10
CA VAL A 40 9.78 -12.27 2.48
C VAL A 40 9.07 -10.91 2.64
N ASP A 41 9.51 -9.91 1.87
CA ASP A 41 8.88 -8.59 1.79
C ASP A 41 7.42 -8.68 1.34
N LEU A 42 7.10 -9.46 0.29
CA LEU A 42 5.72 -9.65 -0.15
C LEU A 42 4.85 -10.36 0.89
N VAL A 43 5.41 -11.35 1.60
CA VAL A 43 4.68 -12.12 2.61
C VAL A 43 4.29 -11.25 3.81
N LEU A 44 5.11 -10.25 4.16
CA LEU A 44 4.87 -9.39 5.33
C LEU A 44 4.21 -8.06 4.96
N ILE A 45 4.73 -7.36 3.96
CA ILE A 45 4.32 -5.99 3.62
C ILE A 45 2.97 -5.97 2.92
N LEU A 46 2.70 -6.92 2.00
CA LEU A 46 1.47 -6.92 1.22
C LEU A 46 0.22 -7.12 2.09
N PRO A 47 0.16 -8.08 3.04
CA PRO A 47 -1.01 -8.22 3.93
C PRO A 47 -1.23 -7.00 4.81
N ILE A 48 -0.15 -6.38 5.31
CA ILE A 48 -0.21 -5.15 6.12
C ILE A 48 -0.79 -4.01 5.27
N LEU A 49 -0.30 -3.85 4.04
CA LEU A 49 -0.76 -2.81 3.11
C LEU A 49 -2.24 -2.98 2.76
N ILE A 50 -2.70 -4.22 2.55
CA ILE A 50 -4.11 -4.55 2.34
C ILE A 50 -4.93 -4.20 3.59
N GLY A 51 -4.46 -4.59 4.78
CA GLY A 51 -5.14 -4.28 6.05
C GLY A 51 -5.30 -2.78 6.27
N ILE A 52 -4.25 -2.00 6.03
CA ILE A 52 -4.29 -0.52 6.08
C ILE A 52 -5.29 0.02 5.05
N THR A 53 -5.29 -0.52 3.84
CA THR A 53 -6.20 -0.07 2.77
C THR A 53 -7.66 -0.30 3.16
N ILE A 54 -8.00 -1.48 3.66
CA ILE A 54 -9.35 -1.82 4.14
C ILE A 54 -9.76 -0.87 5.27
N TYR A 55 -8.88 -0.67 6.26
CA TYR A 55 -9.14 0.24 7.37
C TYR A 55 -9.42 1.68 6.91
N VAL A 56 -8.61 2.22 6.01
CA VAL A 56 -8.79 3.58 5.51
C VAL A 56 -10.09 3.72 4.71
N ILE A 57 -10.45 2.71 3.90
CA ILE A 57 -11.71 2.70 3.17
C ILE A 57 -12.90 2.69 4.14
N ASP A 58 -12.87 1.86 5.18
CA ASP A 58 -13.91 1.83 6.21
C ASP A 58 -14.07 3.19 6.92
N GLN A 59 -12.96 3.86 7.23
CA GLN A 59 -12.98 5.21 7.78
C GLN A 59 -13.61 6.22 6.81
N ILE A 60 -13.29 6.15 5.52
CA ILE A 60 -13.88 7.04 4.50
C ILE A 60 -15.40 6.82 4.41
N ILE A 61 -15.85 5.56 4.38
CA ILE A 61 -17.28 5.21 4.33
C ILE A 61 -18.00 5.71 5.59
N THR A 62 -17.41 5.48 6.77
CA THR A 62 -17.97 5.91 8.05
C THR A 62 -18.09 7.43 8.14
N ILE A 63 -17.08 8.18 7.71
CA ILE A 63 -17.11 9.65 7.66
C ILE A 63 -18.16 10.13 6.66
N SER A 64 -18.34 9.43 5.54
CA SER A 64 -19.34 9.79 4.53
C SER A 64 -20.78 9.54 4.99
N LYS A 65 -21.02 8.50 5.80
CA LYS A 65 -22.36 8.18 6.34
C LYS A 65 -22.80 9.09 7.48
N ARG A 66 -21.85 9.72 8.21
CA ARG A 66 -22.14 10.68 9.29
C ARG A 66 -22.49 12.09 8.79
N LYS A 67 -22.60 12.28 7.48
CA LYS A 67 -22.87 13.56 6.82
C LYS A 67 -24.27 13.57 6.23
#